data_AF-A0A2D6JWM1-F1
#
_entry.id   AF-A0A2D6JWM1-F1
#
_cell.length_a   1.000
_cell.length_b   1.000
_cell.length_c   1.000
_cell.angle_alpha   90.00
_cell.angle_beta   90.00
_cell.angle_gamma   90.00
#
_symmetry.space_group_name_H-M   'P 1'
#
loop_
_entity.id
_entity.type
_entity.pdbx_description
1 polymer ?
#
loop_
_entity_poly.entity_id
_entity_poly.type
_entity_poly.pdbx_seq_one_letter_code
_entity_poly.pdbx_strand_id
1 'polypeptide(L)'
;MAVRKPTLTKGQIRKRNALRKSVGDKLGDQTFARWMKEQAKAKSVAKSDPVADKILAALKPLVRDKTIKLGNKGYSVRRAKGKGAKGFVVSKITK
;
A
#
# COMPACT_ATOMS: atom_id res chain seq x y z
N MET A 1 -10.98 19.86 20.03
CA MET A 1 -10.33 19.04 18.97
C MET A 1 -10.23 17.60 19.43
N ALA A 2 -11.02 16.68 18.88
CA ALA A 2 -11.01 15.28 19.30
C ALA A 2 -9.94 14.50 18.53
N VAL A 3 -8.90 14.07 19.25
CA VAL A 3 -7.84 13.20 18.72
C VAL A 3 -8.48 11.85 18.35
N ARG A 4 -8.54 11.54 17.05
CA ARG A 4 -9.00 10.23 16.56
C ARG A 4 -8.04 9.15 17.06
N LYS A 5 -8.46 8.35 18.04
CA LYS A 5 -7.82 7.05 18.34
C LYS A 5 -7.87 6.21 17.05
N PRO A 6 -6.78 5.55 16.61
CA PRO A 6 -6.88 4.59 15.53
C PRO A 6 -7.65 3.38 16.06
N THR A 7 -8.97 3.40 15.90
CA THR A 7 -9.81 2.22 16.11
C THR A 7 -9.31 1.14 15.15
N LEU A 8 -8.86 0.02 15.72
CA LEU A 8 -8.43 -1.18 15.00
C LEU A 8 -9.35 -1.45 13.81
N THR A 9 -8.78 -1.81 12.66
CA THR A 9 -9.57 -2.21 11.50
C THR A 9 -10.39 -3.47 11.81
N LYS A 10 -11.48 -3.70 11.08
CA LYS A 10 -12.34 -4.89 11.26
C LYS A 10 -11.56 -6.20 11.21
N GLY A 11 -10.53 -6.29 10.35
CA GLY A 11 -9.64 -7.45 10.27
C GLY A 11 -8.77 -7.62 11.51
N GLN A 12 -8.21 -6.52 12.02
CA GLN A 12 -7.41 -6.52 13.24
C GLN A 12 -8.23 -6.93 14.48
N ILE A 13 -9.47 -6.45 14.60
CA ILE A 13 -10.39 -6.85 15.68
C ILE A 13 -10.67 -8.36 15.62
N ARG A 14 -10.97 -8.90 14.44
CA ARG A 14 -11.18 -10.35 14.26
C ARG A 14 -9.95 -11.16 14.66
N LYS A 15 -8.75 -10.72 14.27
CA LYS A 15 -7.51 -11.43 14.61
C LYS A 15 -7.23 -11.41 16.11
N ARG A 16 -7.44 -10.26 16.78
CA ARG A 16 -7.34 -10.15 18.24
C ARG A 16 -8.31 -11.11 18.94
N ASN A 17 -9.58 -11.12 18.54
CA ASN A 17 -10.58 -12.00 19.15
C ASN A 17 -10.27 -13.48 18.92
N ALA A 18 -9.75 -13.86 17.75
CA ALA A 18 -9.32 -15.23 17.49
C ALA A 18 -8.15 -15.66 18.40
N LEU A 19 -7.16 -14.78 18.60
CA LEU A 19 -6.02 -15.06 19.49
C LEU A 19 -6.47 -15.22 20.95
N ARG A 20 -7.37 -14.34 21.42
CA ARG A 20 -7.96 -14.45 22.76
C ARG A 20 -8.67 -15.78 23.00
N LYS A 21 -9.46 -16.25 22.01
CA LYS A 21 -10.14 -17.55 22.08
C LYS A 21 -9.17 -18.74 22.07
N SER A 22 -8.01 -18.61 21.44
CA SER A 22 -7.06 -19.72 21.27
C SER A 22 -6.10 -19.88 22.45
N VAL A 23 -5.58 -18.79 23.00
CA VAL A 23 -4.50 -18.82 24.01
C VAL A 23 -4.88 -18.11 25.32
N GLY A 24 -6.13 -17.66 25.44
CA GLY A 24 -6.63 -16.87 26.57
C GLY A 24 -6.42 -15.37 26.39
N ASP A 25 -7.17 -14.56 27.15
CA ASP A 25 -7.26 -13.12 26.93
C ASP A 25 -5.92 -12.39 27.09
N LYS A 26 -5.18 -12.69 28.16
CA LYS A 26 -3.92 -12.02 28.51
C LYS A 26 -2.80 -12.34 27.51
N LEU A 27 -2.63 -13.62 27.16
CA LEU A 27 -1.63 -14.05 26.18
C LEU A 27 -2.03 -13.67 24.75
N GLY A 28 -3.33 -13.68 24.46
CA GLY A 28 -3.88 -13.30 23.16
C GLY A 28 -3.60 -11.83 22.83
N ASP A 29 -3.77 -10.93 23.80
CA ASP A 29 -3.45 -9.51 23.62
C ASP A 29 -1.94 -9.27 23.49
N GLN A 30 -1.09 -9.97 24.25
CA GLN A 30 0.37 -9.88 24.11
C GLN A 30 0.85 -10.36 22.74
N THR A 31 0.32 -11.49 22.27
CA THR A 31 0.64 -12.06 20.95
C THR A 31 0.16 -11.16 19.83
N PHE A 32 -1.05 -10.59 19.96
CA PHE A 32 -1.59 -9.63 19.01
C PHE A 32 -0.69 -8.37 18.90
N ALA A 33 -0.16 -7.88 20.02
CA ALA A 33 0.75 -6.74 20.02
C ALA A 33 2.08 -7.04 19.31
N ARG A 34 2.64 -8.25 19.50
CA ARG A 34 3.85 -8.69 18.78
C ARG A 34 3.60 -8.82 17.27
N TRP A 35 2.49 -9.47 16.90
CA TRP A 35 2.07 -9.62 15.52
C TRP A 35 1.87 -8.26 14.82
N MET A 36 1.24 -7.28 15.48
CA MET A 36 1.09 -5.93 14.92
C MET A 36 2.43 -5.24 14.63
N LYS A 37 3.45 -5.43 15.47
CA LYS A 37 4.79 -4.89 15.25
C LYS A 37 5.49 -5.56 14.06
N GLU A 38 5.31 -6.86 13.89
CA GLU A 38 5.85 -7.59 12.74
C GLU A 38 5.20 -7.15 11.42
N GLN A 39 3.87 -6.93 11.42
CA GLN A 39 3.15 -6.42 10.26
C GLN A 39 3.62 -5.02 9.85
N ALA A 40 3.96 -4.16 10.80
CA ALA A 40 4.52 -2.84 10.51
C ALA A 40 5.91 -2.91 9.86
N LYS A 41 6.75 -3.86 10.31
CA LYS A 41 8.08 -4.11 9.74
C LYS A 41 8.04 -4.79 8.36
N ALA A 42 7.04 -5.63 8.12
CA ALA A 42 6.87 -6.34 6.85
C ALA A 42 6.41 -5.46 5.68
N LYS A 43 5.94 -4.23 5.95
CA LYS A 43 5.75 -3.23 4.90
C LYS A 43 7.11 -2.76 4.43
N SER A 44 7.73 -3.51 3.53
CA SER A 44 8.83 -3.01 2.74
C SER A 44 8.34 -1.76 2.01
N VAL A 45 8.83 -0.60 2.45
CA VAL A 45 8.80 0.60 1.63
C VAL A 45 9.77 0.28 0.50
N ALA A 46 9.27 -0.34 -0.56
CA ALA A 46 10.04 -0.54 -1.78
C ALA A 46 10.59 0.84 -2.15
N LYS A 47 11.92 1.01 -2.11
CA LYS A 47 12.57 2.27 -2.46
C LYS A 47 12.04 2.68 -3.83
N SER A 48 11.42 3.86 -3.89
CA SER A 48 10.94 4.43 -5.15
C SER A 48 12.13 4.61 -6.09
N ASP A 49 11.96 4.24 -7.35
CA ASP A 49 12.98 4.46 -8.38
C ASP A 49 12.99 5.95 -8.77
N PRO A 50 14.11 6.67 -8.59
CA PRO A 50 14.18 8.10 -8.91
C PRO A 50 13.87 8.41 -10.38
N VAL A 51 14.14 7.48 -11.29
CA VAL A 51 13.84 7.64 -12.71
C VAL A 51 12.34 7.48 -12.97
N ALA A 52 11.70 6.51 -12.30
CA ALA A 52 10.25 6.33 -12.40
C ALA A 52 9.50 7.57 -11.89
N ASP A 53 9.97 8.20 -10.83
CA ASP A 53 9.39 9.44 -10.28
C ASP A 53 9.52 10.62 -11.26
N LYS A 54 10.66 10.76 -11.94
CA LYS A 54 10.86 11.78 -12.99
C LYS A 54 9.91 11.55 -14.18
N ILE A 55 9.76 10.30 -14.63
CA ILE A 55 8.83 9.95 -15.72
C ILE A 55 7.39 10.26 -15.30
N LEU A 56 6.99 9.91 -14.08
CA LEU A 56 5.66 10.20 -13.56
C LEU A 56 5.41 11.72 -13.50
N ALA A 57 6.39 12.50 -13.04
CA ALA A 57 6.28 13.95 -12.98
C ALA A 57 6.09 14.58 -14.38
N ALA A 58 6.86 14.13 -15.37
CA ALA A 58 6.74 14.59 -16.76
C ALA A 58 5.37 14.26 -17.38
N LEU A 59 4.78 13.11 -17.02
CA LEU A 59 3.50 12.66 -17.58
C LEU A 59 2.26 13.22 -16.85
N LYS A 60 2.39 13.83 -15.66
CA LYS A 60 1.26 14.38 -14.89
C LYS A 60 0.29 15.28 -15.70
N PRO A 61 0.75 16.19 -16.58
CA PRO A 61 -0.16 17.05 -17.35
C PRO A 61 -1.06 16.26 -18.31
N LEU A 62 -0.58 15.10 -18.76
CA LEU A 62 -1.19 14.28 -19.82
C LEU A 62 -2.22 13.26 -19.30
N VAL A 63 -2.56 13.30 -18.01
CA VAL A 63 -3.45 12.31 -17.36
C VAL A 63 -4.86 12.30 -17.97
N ARG A 64 -5.35 13.43 -18.48
CA ARG A 64 -6.70 13.53 -19.07
C ARG A 64 -6.77 13.17 -20.54
N ASP A 65 -5.65 13.28 -21.25
CA ASP A 65 -5.60 12.91 -22.67
C ASP A 65 -5.63 11.38 -22.79
N LYS A 66 -6.63 10.84 -23.50
CA LYS A 66 -6.82 9.39 -23.72
C LYS A 66 -6.15 8.87 -24.98
N THR A 67 -5.70 9.75 -25.87
CA THR A 67 -5.11 9.39 -27.18
C THR A 67 -3.68 8.88 -27.05
N ILE A 68 -3.01 9.25 -25.96
CA ILE A 68 -1.62 8.88 -25.70
C ILE A 68 -1.52 7.38 -25.46
N LYS A 69 -0.72 6.74 -26.31
CA LYS A 69 -0.32 5.34 -26.18
C LYS A 69 0.87 5.25 -25.23
N LEU A 70 0.70 4.54 -24.13
CA LEU A 70 1.77 4.29 -23.15
C LEU A 70 2.49 2.99 -23.50
N GLY A 71 3.82 2.98 -23.38
CA GLY A 71 4.67 1.85 -23.75
C GLY A 71 5.29 1.10 -22.56
N ASN A 72 6.05 0.05 -22.89
CA ASN A 72 6.74 -0.84 -21.94
C ASN A 72 8.24 -1.06 -22.31
N LYS A 73 8.91 -0.06 -22.91
CA LYS A 73 10.33 -0.16 -23.28
C LYS A 73 11.24 0.22 -22.10
N GLY A 74 11.49 -0.72 -21.20
CA GLY A 74 12.36 -0.56 -20.01
C GLY A 74 11.63 -0.08 -18.76
N TYR A 75 10.64 0.81 -18.90
CA TYR A 75 9.67 1.13 -17.86
C TYR A 75 8.27 0.83 -18.37
N SER A 76 7.44 0.22 -17.54
CA SER A 76 6.01 0.04 -17.81
C SER A 76 5.28 1.29 -17.33
N VAL A 77 4.71 2.02 -18.28
CA VAL A 77 3.87 3.18 -17.99
C VAL A 77 2.42 2.79 -18.26
N ARG A 78 1.55 2.93 -17.27
CA ARG A 78 0.13 2.59 -17.38
C ARG A 78 -0.75 3.59 -16.65
N ARG A 79 -2.03 3.67 -17.02
CA ARG A 79 -3.01 4.42 -16.22
C ARG A 79 -3.36 3.62 -14.98
N ALA A 80 -3.49 4.32 -13.87
CA ALA A 80 -4.02 3.77 -12.63
C ALA A 80 -5.45 3.27 -12.86
N LYS A 81 -5.74 2.04 -12.45
CA LYS A 81 -7.07 1.42 -12.54
C LYS A 81 -7.57 1.07 -11.14
N GLY A 82 -8.87 1.20 -10.90
CA GLY A 82 -9.53 0.78 -9.64
C GLY A 82 -10.14 1.93 -8.83
N LYS A 83 -10.95 1.57 -7.82
CA LYS A 83 -11.61 2.53 -6.93
C LYS A 83 -10.57 3.20 -6.03
N GLY A 84 -10.18 4.43 -6.36
CA GLY A 84 -9.27 5.28 -5.57
C GLY A 84 -7.91 5.54 -6.22
N ALA A 85 -7.55 4.82 -7.29
CA ALA A 85 -6.29 5.03 -7.99
C ALA A 85 -6.49 6.04 -9.13
N LYS A 86 -5.73 7.15 -9.12
CA LYS A 86 -5.80 8.23 -10.13
C LYS A 86 -4.41 8.51 -10.69
N GLY A 87 -4.33 8.84 -11.98
CA GLY A 87 -3.08 9.22 -12.64
C GLY A 87 -2.38 8.08 -13.38
N PHE A 88 -1.06 8.21 -13.53
CA PHE A 88 -0.19 7.20 -14.14
C PHE A 88 0.52 6.38 -13.06
N VAL A 89 0.92 5.17 -13.42
CA VAL A 89 1.76 4.27 -12.64
C VAL A 89 2.96 3.93 -13.52
N VAL A 90 4.16 4.16 -12.99
CA VAL A 90 5.42 3.85 -13.65
C VAL A 90 6.15 2.81 -12.82
N SER A 91 6.58 1.72 -13.45
CA SER A 91 7.38 0.68 -12.79
C SER A 91 8.52 0.24 -13.70
N LYS A 92 9.73 0.13 -13.15
CA LYS A 92 10.87 -0.43 -13.87
C LYS A 92 10.58 -1.88 -14.24
N ILE A 93 10.87 -2.24 -15.49
CA ILE A 93 10.76 -3.61 -15.95
C ILE A 93 12.08 -4.30 -15.61
N THR A 94 12.06 -5.12 -14.56
CA THR A 94 13.11 -6.08 -14.28
C THR A 94 12.78 -7.37 -15.03
N LYS A 95 13.75 -7.91 -15.79
CA LYS A 95 13.67 -9.26 -16.35
C LYS A 95 13.78 -10.29 -15.23
#